data_AF-A0A2R4MD96-F1
#
_entry.id   AF-A0A2R4MD96-F1
#
_cell.length_a   1.000
_cell.length_b   1.000
_cell.length_c   1.000
_cell.angle_alpha   90.00
_cell.angle_beta   90.00
_cell.angle_gamma   90.00
#
_symmetry.space_group_name_H-M   'P 1'
#
loop_
_entity.id
_entity.type
_entity.pdbx_description
1 polymer ?
#
loop_
_entity_poly.entity_id
_entity_poly.type
_entity_poly.pdbx_seq_one_letter_code
_entity_poly.pdbx_strand_id
1 'polypeptide(L)'
;MSSSDKQKQLIQEQILVCKAELIELQKTCCMSKRSEKMVGLIEEVEQLGATQLAQATIAPDDAADFIAQIEKVGSKLGILYATCCTPTREPIYAAMFKSLSKIHLRLLRLQHGR
;
A
#
# COMPACT_ATOMS: atom_id res chain seq x y z
N MET A 1 6.22 -10.00 -22.64
CA MET A 1 5.98 -9.13 -21.48
C MET A 1 7.31 -8.55 -21.06
N SER A 2 7.45 -7.22 -20.99
CA SER A 2 8.73 -6.60 -20.62
C SER A 2 9.01 -6.78 -19.12
N SER A 3 10.27 -6.64 -18.69
CA SER A 3 10.63 -6.67 -17.27
C SER A 3 9.87 -5.60 -16.48
N SER A 4 9.70 -4.43 -17.10
CA SER A 4 8.93 -3.28 -16.59
C SER A 4 7.45 -3.64 -16.35
N ASP A 5 6.78 -4.25 -17.34
CA ASP A 5 5.37 -4.66 -17.22
C ASP A 5 5.16 -5.67 -16.08
N LYS A 6 6.10 -6.61 -15.93
CA LYS A 6 6.07 -7.60 -14.86
C LYS A 6 6.21 -6.94 -13.48
N GLN A 7 7.07 -5.93 -13.33
CA GLN A 7 7.18 -5.19 -12.07
C GLN A 7 5.91 -4.41 -11.76
N LYS A 8 5.30 -3.74 -12.76
CA LYS A 8 4.02 -3.05 -12.57
C LYS A 8 2.93 -4.01 -12.13
N GLN A 9 2.79 -5.15 -12.81
CA GLN A 9 1.82 -6.16 -12.42
C GLN A 9 2.01 -6.61 -10.96
N LEU A 10 3.25 -6.92 -10.57
CA LEU A 10 3.54 -7.38 -9.21
C LEU A 10 3.31 -6.29 -8.15
N ILE A 11 3.56 -5.02 -8.48
CA ILE A 11 3.22 -3.88 -7.61
C ILE A 11 1.69 -3.77 -7.49
N GLN A 12 0.97 -3.82 -8.62
CA GLN A 12 -0.49 -3.75 -8.65
C GLN A 12 -1.13 -4.85 -7.80
N GLU A 13 -0.64 -6.08 -7.91
CA GLU A 13 -1.10 -7.20 -7.08
C GLU A 13 -0.97 -6.92 -5.59
N GLN A 14 0.16 -6.34 -5.15
CA GLN A 14 0.33 -5.99 -3.73
C GLN A 14 -0.53 -4.80 -3.29
N ILE A 15 -0.81 -3.84 -4.18
CA ILE A 15 -1.75 -2.75 -3.90
C ILE A 15 -3.16 -3.34 -3.65
N LEU A 16 -3.60 -4.26 -4.50
CA LEU A 16 -4.90 -4.91 -4.36
C LEU A 16 -5.00 -5.74 -3.06
N VAL A 17 -3.93 -6.46 -2.69
CA VAL A 17 -3.88 -7.16 -1.39
C VAL A 17 -4.00 -6.16 -0.24
N CYS A 18 -3.19 -5.09 -0.23
CA CYS A 18 -3.24 -4.08 0.83
C CYS A 18 -4.64 -3.45 0.95
N LYS A 19 -5.28 -3.14 -0.19
CA LYS A 19 -6.65 -2.60 -0.23
C LYS A 19 -7.65 -3.59 0.37
N ALA A 20 -7.59 -4.85 -0.02
CA ALA A 20 -8.50 -5.89 0.44
C ALA A 20 -8.41 -6.10 1.97
N GLU A 21 -7.19 -6.17 2.51
CA GLU A 21 -6.97 -6.31 3.96
C GLU A 21 -7.44 -5.07 4.73
N LEU A 22 -7.27 -3.88 4.17
CA LEU A 22 -7.76 -2.65 4.80
C LEU A 22 -9.29 -2.57 4.81
N ILE A 23 -9.95 -3.02 3.75
CA ILE A 23 -11.41 -3.19 3.70
C ILE A 23 -11.86 -4.19 4.77
N GLU A 24 -11.14 -5.30 4.93
CA GLU A 24 -11.48 -6.29 5.96
C GLU A 24 -11.31 -5.72 7.37
N LEU A 25 -10.22 -5.01 7.63
CA LEU A 25 -10.01 -4.28 8.88
C LEU A 25 -11.17 -3.33 9.17
N GLN A 26 -11.61 -2.56 8.16
CA GLN A 26 -12.73 -1.62 8.28
C GLN A 26 -14.03 -2.33 8.69
N LYS A 27 -14.37 -3.47 8.08
CA LYS A 27 -15.58 -4.23 8.43
C LYS A 27 -15.59 -4.70 9.88
N THR A 28 -14.42 -4.99 10.43
CA THR A 28 -14.30 -5.41 11.84
C THR A 28 -14.31 -4.23 12.82
N CYS A 29 -14.31 -2.98 12.35
CA CYS A 29 -14.21 -1.78 13.18
C CYS A 29 -15.61 -1.31 13.66
N CYS A 30 -15.81 -1.28 14.97
CA CYS A 30 -17.06 -0.79 15.58
C CYS A 30 -17.13 0.74 15.78
N MET A 31 -16.07 1.48 15.47
CA MET A 31 -16.02 2.94 15.65
C MET A 31 -16.18 3.68 14.31
N SER A 32 -17.29 4.40 14.15
CA SER A 32 -17.65 5.14 12.92
C SER A 32 -16.55 6.09 12.44
N LYS A 33 -16.08 7.01 13.29
CA LYS A 33 -15.02 7.98 12.95
C LYS A 33 -13.71 7.32 12.53
N ARG A 34 -13.40 6.13 13.05
CA ARG A 34 -12.21 5.37 12.64
C ARG A 34 -12.47 4.69 11.29
N SER A 35 -13.67 4.16 11.08
CA SER A 35 -14.10 3.61 9.79
C SER A 35 -13.99 4.65 8.67
N GLU A 36 -14.42 5.90 8.90
CA GLU A 36 -14.26 7.00 7.93
C GLU A 36 -12.80 7.27 7.57
N LYS A 37 -11.90 7.28 8.57
CA LYS A 37 -10.45 7.41 8.31
C LYS A 37 -9.89 6.23 7.51
N MET A 38 -10.41 5.02 7.72
CA MET A 38 -10.04 3.85 6.95
C MET A 38 -10.56 3.95 5.51
N VAL A 39 -11.76 4.50 5.26
CA VAL A 39 -12.26 4.78 3.90
C VAL A 39 -11.30 5.70 3.16
N GLY A 40 -10.88 6.82 3.76
CA GLY A 40 -9.89 7.70 3.14
C GLY A 40 -8.56 7.00 2.86
N LEU A 41 -8.11 6.11 3.76
CA LEU A 41 -6.90 5.32 3.52
C LEU A 41 -7.09 4.27 2.40
N ILE A 42 -8.28 3.69 2.25
CA ILE A 42 -8.62 2.78 1.14
C ILE A 42 -8.54 3.52 -0.20
N GLU A 43 -9.09 4.73 -0.26
CA GLU A 43 -9.01 5.60 -1.45
C GLU A 43 -7.55 5.95 -1.77
N GLU A 44 -6.74 6.27 -0.76
CA GLU A 44 -5.31 6.55 -0.96
C GLU A 44 -4.55 5.33 -1.51
N VAL A 45 -4.81 4.12 -0.99
CA VAL A 45 -4.22 2.89 -1.52
C VAL A 45 -4.67 2.63 -2.97
N GLU A 46 -5.93 2.91 -3.29
CA GLU A 46 -6.45 2.79 -4.65
C GLU A 46 -5.78 3.75 -5.64
N GLN A 47 -5.52 4.99 -5.22
CA GLN A 47 -4.79 5.98 -6.03
C GLN A 47 -3.36 5.54 -6.35
N LEU A 48 -2.69 4.80 -5.46
CA LEU A 48 -1.36 4.25 -5.77
C LEU A 48 -1.37 3.40 -7.06
N GLY A 49 -2.43 2.63 -7.30
CA GLY A 49 -2.56 1.81 -8.50
C GLY A 49 -3.13 2.58 -9.69
N ALA A 50 -4.20 3.34 -9.48
CA ALA A 50 -4.95 3.98 -10.55
C ALA A 50 -4.22 5.17 -11.20
N THR A 51 -3.46 5.94 -10.43
CA THR A 51 -2.73 7.12 -10.91
C THR A 51 -1.23 6.88 -10.88
N GLN A 52 -0.64 6.61 -9.72
CA GLN A 52 0.81 6.61 -9.57
C GLN A 52 1.47 5.50 -10.41
N LEU A 53 0.99 4.26 -10.32
CA LEU A 53 1.54 3.13 -11.08
C LEU A 53 1.26 3.24 -12.59
N ALA A 54 0.10 3.78 -12.97
CA ALA A 54 -0.28 3.96 -14.36
C ALA A 54 0.59 5.01 -15.07
N GLN A 55 0.92 6.11 -14.37
CA GLN A 55 1.72 7.21 -14.89
C GLN A 55 3.23 6.95 -14.80
N ALA A 56 3.69 6.15 -13.85
CA ALA A 56 5.11 5.87 -13.67
C ALA A 56 5.70 5.25 -14.93
N THR A 57 6.69 5.91 -15.52
CA THR A 57 7.50 5.36 -16.62
C THR A 57 8.47 4.27 -16.11
N ILE A 58 8.52 4.08 -14.79
CA ILE A 58 9.51 3.29 -14.06
C ILE A 58 10.93 3.85 -14.24
N ALA A 59 11.04 5.16 -14.50
CA ALA A 59 12.28 5.88 -14.31
C ALA A 59 12.63 5.96 -12.82
N PRO A 60 13.91 6.15 -12.46
CA PRO A 60 14.33 6.26 -11.06
C PRO A 60 13.60 7.35 -10.27
N ASP A 61 13.32 8.50 -10.88
CA ASP A 61 12.64 9.61 -10.22
C ASP A 61 11.17 9.27 -9.92
N ASP A 62 10.46 8.67 -10.87
CA ASP A 62 9.08 8.19 -10.65
C ASP A 62 9.01 7.14 -9.54
N ALA A 63 10.04 6.30 -9.41
CA ALA A 63 10.13 5.30 -8.35
C ALA A 63 10.33 5.95 -6.98
N ALA A 64 11.12 7.03 -6.90
CA ALA A 64 11.33 7.79 -5.67
C ALA A 64 10.04 8.48 -5.19
N ASP A 65 9.32 9.12 -6.11
CA ASP A 65 8.02 9.75 -5.80
C ASP A 65 6.99 8.72 -5.32
N PHE A 66 6.97 7.54 -5.95
CA PHE A 66 6.09 6.45 -5.53
C PHE A 66 6.49 5.92 -4.14
N ILE A 67 7.78 5.79 -3.83
CA ILE A 67 8.23 5.41 -2.49
C ILE A 67 7.68 6.38 -1.44
N ALA A 68 7.76 7.69 -1.67
CA ALA A 68 7.23 8.69 -0.73
C ALA A 68 5.72 8.52 -0.48
N GLN A 69 4.94 8.17 -1.50
CA GLN A 69 3.50 7.90 -1.32
C GLN A 69 3.24 6.61 -0.53
N ILE A 70 4.03 5.56 -0.77
CA ILE A 70 3.96 4.30 -0.01
C ILE A 70 4.29 4.53 1.46
N GLU A 71 5.30 5.34 1.76
CA GLU A 71 5.67 5.71 3.13
C GLU A 71 4.56 6.48 3.83
N LYS A 72 3.86 7.38 3.12
CA LYS A 72 2.71 8.12 3.65
C LYS A 72 1.56 7.19 4.03
N VAL A 73 1.22 6.22 3.17
CA VAL A 73 0.24 5.17 3.47
C VAL A 73 0.69 4.32 4.65
N GLY A 74 1.96 3.90 4.66
CA GLY A 74 2.55 3.10 5.73
C GLY A 74 2.50 3.81 7.09
N SER A 75 2.75 5.12 7.12
CA SER A 75 2.65 5.95 8.33
C SER A 75 1.23 5.97 8.89
N LYS A 76 0.21 6.17 8.04
CA LYS A 76 -1.20 6.13 8.45
C LYS A 76 -1.61 4.76 8.97
N LEU A 77 -1.14 3.70 8.31
CA LEU A 77 -1.33 2.33 8.76
C LEU A 77 -0.66 2.06 10.11
N GLY A 78 0.54 2.61 10.35
CA GLY A 78 1.25 2.57 11.62
C GLY A 78 0.46 3.21 12.76
N ILE A 79 -0.18 4.35 12.51
CA ILE A 79 -1.06 5.01 13.49
C ILE A 79 -2.28 4.12 13.81
N LEU A 80 -2.89 3.49 12.80
CA LEU A 80 -3.99 2.56 13.01
C LEU A 80 -3.54 1.35 13.83
N TYR A 81 -2.40 0.75 13.50
CA TYR A 81 -1.81 -0.35 14.25
C TYR A 81 -1.62 0.03 15.72
N ALA A 82 -0.94 1.16 15.99
CA ALA A 82 -0.65 1.60 17.35
C ALA A 82 -1.91 1.90 18.19
N THR A 83 -3.03 2.28 17.55
CA THR A 83 -4.24 2.75 18.26
C THR A 83 -5.40 1.77 18.26
N CYS A 84 -5.40 0.72 17.43
CA CYS A 84 -6.51 -0.22 17.37
C CYS A 84 -6.15 -1.68 17.06
N CYS A 85 -4.85 -2.02 17.06
CA CYS A 85 -4.43 -3.41 16.94
C CYS A 85 -4.84 -4.22 18.18
N THR A 86 -5.27 -5.45 17.91
CA THR A 86 -5.57 -6.50 18.88
C THR A 86 -4.96 -7.79 18.34
N PRO A 87 -4.73 -8.84 19.15
CA PRO A 87 -4.19 -10.11 18.66
C PRO A 87 -4.99 -10.70 17.48
N THR A 88 -6.31 -10.49 17.46
CA THR A 88 -7.18 -10.91 16.36
C THR A 88 -7.01 -10.10 15.07
N ARG A 89 -6.61 -8.82 15.15
CA ARG A 89 -6.42 -7.93 13.99
C ARG A 89 -4.97 -7.83 13.54
N GLU A 90 -4.02 -8.22 14.38
CA GLU A 90 -2.59 -8.20 14.08
C GLU A 90 -2.23 -8.90 12.76
N PRO A 91 -2.82 -10.08 12.41
CA PRO A 91 -2.55 -10.72 11.12
C PRO A 91 -2.92 -9.85 9.91
N ILE A 92 -4.01 -9.07 10.01
CA ILE A 92 -4.48 -8.17 8.95
C ILE A 92 -3.46 -7.03 8.76
N TYR A 93 -2.98 -6.45 9.85
CA TYR A 93 -1.92 -5.44 9.80
C TYR A 93 -0.62 -5.98 9.24
N ALA A 94 -0.20 -7.16 9.68
CA ALA A 94 1.00 -7.82 9.16
C ALA A 94 0.91 -8.07 7.65
N ALA A 95 -0.27 -8.47 7.15
CA ALA A 95 -0.51 -8.66 5.72
C ALA A 95 -0.40 -7.35 4.92
N MET A 96 -0.98 -6.25 5.44
CA MET A 96 -0.86 -4.93 4.82
C MET A 96 0.59 -4.44 4.81
N PHE A 97 1.31 -4.49 5.95
CA PHE A 97 2.72 -4.07 6.01
C PHE A 97 3.59 -4.92 5.08
N LYS A 98 3.38 -6.23 5.03
CA LYS A 98 4.10 -7.12 4.11
C LYS A 98 3.87 -6.74 2.64
N SER A 99 2.64 -6.35 2.28
CA SER A 99 2.31 -5.89 0.93
C SER A 99 3.03 -4.58 0.60
N LEU A 100 2.97 -3.59 1.49
CA LEU A 100 3.70 -2.32 1.35
C LEU A 100 5.22 -2.54 1.24
N SER A 101 5.81 -3.39 2.08
CA SER A 101 7.24 -3.70 2.02
C SER A 101 7.65 -4.34 0.70
N LYS A 102 6.82 -5.22 0.13
CA LYS A 102 7.09 -5.81 -1.19
C LYS A 102 7.04 -4.77 -2.30
N ILE A 103 6.11 -3.83 -2.25
CA ILE A 103 6.03 -2.71 -3.20
C ILE A 103 7.30 -1.86 -3.07
N HIS A 104 7.64 -1.44 -1.85
CA HIS A 104 8.81 -0.63 -1.56
C HIS A 104 10.11 -1.27 -2.05
N LEU A 105 10.31 -2.57 -1.78
CA LEU A 105 11.50 -3.29 -2.25
C LEU A 105 11.60 -3.36 -3.78
N ARG A 106 10.47 -3.42 -4.48
CA ARG A 106 10.46 -3.39 -5.96
C ARG A 106 10.79 -2.01 -6.47
N LEU A 107 10.18 -0.97 -5.92
CA LEU A 107 10.47 0.41 -6.29
C LEU A 107 11.93 0.77 -6.04
N LEU A 108 12.52 0.35 -4.92
CA LEU A 108 13.95 0.55 -4.66
C LEU A 108 14.85 -0.14 -5.71
N ARG A 109 14.51 -1.36 -6.12
CA ARG A 109 15.28 -2.06 -7.17
C ARG A 109 15.23 -1.28 -8.48
N LEU A 110 14.03 -0.84 -8.86
CA LEU A 110 13.79 -0.02 -10.05
C LEU A 110 14.55 1.31 -10.00
N GLN A 111 14.51 2.01 -8.86
CA GLN A 111 15.25 3.25 -8.63
C GLN A 111 16.76 3.08 -8.82
N HIS A 112 17.29 1.90 -8.50
CA HIS A 112 18.71 1.57 -8.65
C HIS A 112 19.03 0.77 -9.92
N GLY A 113 18.10 0.67 -10.88
CA GLY A 113 18.32 -0.03 -12.16
C GLY A 113 18.50 -1.55 -12.05
N ARG A 114 17.90 -2.18 -11.04
CA ARG A 114 17.97 -3.63 -10.75
C ARG A 114 16.66 -4.37 -10.96
#